data_AF-A0A356TBW4-F1
#
_entry.id   AF-A0A356TBW4-F1
#
_cell.length_a   1.000
_cell.length_b   1.000
_cell.length_c   1.000
_cell.angle_alpha   90.00
_cell.angle_beta   90.00
_cell.angle_gamma   90.00
#
_symmetry.space_group_name_H-M   'P 1'
#
loop_
_entity.id
_entity.type
_entity.pdbx_description
1 polymer ?
#
loop_
_entity_poly.entity_id
_entity_poly.type
_entity_poly.pdbx_seq_one_letter_code
_entity_poly.pdbx_strand_id
1 'polypeptide(L)'
;MKPASQLAPSAVARAVVLAVAGDTAMVRLHDGATVRASVDVDAHRAGETVVVARDAGGWFALSSPTVRARDGSSARLEGDALVVRDAEGRPLVAYADGQLVVHTSGDLALSAGGRVSIRGGDGVQLACEGSAVTLGPELVHVQTPSLEAEGERATLRTEQARLTARAVESSIGRLVQTVEVVELEAQRVVERMRRVYREVEELSHLRAGRIRQIADGAMHLLSGRVVMRAEEDVAIKGEKIHLA
;
A
#
# COMPACT_ATOMS: atom_id res chain seq x y z
N MET A 1 32.24 -11.27 -29.01
CA MET A 1 30.93 -11.87 -29.34
C MET A 1 30.98 -13.34 -28.99
N LYS A 2 29.99 -13.87 -28.25
CA LYS A 2 29.91 -15.32 -28.00
C LYS A 2 29.50 -16.03 -29.30
N PRO A 3 30.05 -17.22 -29.60
CA PRO A 3 29.66 -17.98 -30.78
C PRO A 3 28.16 -18.32 -30.75
N ALA A 4 27.48 -18.25 -31.90
CA ALA A 4 26.04 -18.49 -32.04
C ALA A 4 25.52 -19.80 -31.42
N SER A 5 26.38 -20.81 -31.25
CA SER A 5 26.06 -22.07 -30.56
C SER A 5 25.76 -21.89 -29.06
N GLN A 6 26.19 -20.78 -28.44
CA GLN A 6 26.03 -20.44 -27.02
C GLN A 6 24.91 -19.43 -26.73
N LEU A 7 24.14 -19.01 -27.74
CA LEU A 7 23.00 -18.13 -27.53
C LEU A 7 21.92 -18.86 -26.72
N ALA A 8 21.43 -18.21 -25.66
CA ALA A 8 20.39 -18.76 -24.79
C ALA A 8 19.12 -19.06 -25.61
N PRO A 9 18.33 -20.09 -25.23
CA PRO A 9 16.97 -20.24 -25.75
C PRO A 9 16.22 -18.93 -25.44
N SER A 10 15.60 -18.31 -26.45
CA SER A 10 15.09 -16.90 -26.52
C SER A 10 15.99 -15.84 -27.18
N ALA A 11 17.12 -16.21 -27.79
CA ALA A 11 17.92 -15.25 -28.54
C ALA A 11 17.27 -14.84 -29.88
N VAL A 12 17.25 -13.53 -30.13
CA VAL A 12 16.82 -12.93 -31.40
C VAL A 12 18.04 -12.26 -32.06
N ALA A 13 18.23 -12.50 -33.35
CA ALA A 13 19.34 -11.94 -34.12
C ALA A 13 18.90 -11.50 -35.52
N ARG A 14 19.56 -10.48 -36.08
CA ARG A 14 19.45 -10.16 -37.51
C ARG A 14 20.28 -11.14 -38.32
N ALA A 15 19.72 -11.59 -39.44
CA ALA A 15 20.39 -12.47 -40.37
C ALA A 15 20.08 -12.13 -41.83
N VAL A 16 20.90 -12.61 -42.74
CA VAL A 16 20.65 -12.52 -44.19
C VAL A 16 20.36 -13.91 -44.72
N VAL A 17 19.27 -14.07 -45.45
CA VAL A 17 18.92 -15.33 -46.13
C VAL A 17 19.96 -15.60 -47.21
N LEU A 18 20.66 -16.74 -47.12
CA LEU A 18 21.65 -17.17 -48.10
C LEU A 18 21.01 -18.04 -49.18
N ALA A 19 20.09 -18.92 -48.78
CA ALA A 19 19.37 -19.83 -49.66
C ALA A 19 18.07 -20.28 -48.99
N VAL A 20 17.05 -20.57 -49.80
CA VAL A 20 15.77 -21.13 -49.35
C VAL A 20 15.58 -22.48 -50.05
N ALA A 21 15.26 -23.51 -49.28
CA ALA A 21 15.02 -24.87 -49.74
C ALA A 21 13.83 -25.46 -48.98
N GLY A 22 12.65 -25.41 -49.62
CA GLY A 22 11.40 -25.80 -48.99
C GLY A 22 11.10 -24.93 -47.77
N ASP A 23 10.73 -25.57 -46.67
CA ASP A 23 10.40 -24.97 -45.36
C ASP A 23 11.61 -24.55 -44.53
N THR A 24 12.79 -24.53 -45.15
CA THR A 24 14.04 -24.15 -44.48
C THR A 24 14.82 -23.13 -45.28
N ALA A 25 15.38 -22.14 -44.59
CA ALA A 25 16.34 -21.21 -45.12
C ALA A 25 17.67 -21.36 -44.41
N MET A 26 18.75 -21.26 -45.17
CA MET A 26 20.07 -21.06 -44.62
C MET A 26 20.27 -19.57 -44.44
N VAL A 27 20.53 -19.12 -43.22
CA VAL A 27 20.67 -17.70 -42.88
C VAL A 27 22.04 -17.45 -42.28
N ARG A 28 22.64 -16.30 -42.61
CA ARG A 28 23.89 -15.82 -42.01
C ARG A 28 23.57 -14.78 -40.96
N LEU A 29 23.86 -15.09 -39.70
CA LEU A 29 23.77 -14.16 -38.58
C LEU A 29 24.80 -13.03 -38.73
N HIS A 30 24.56 -11.90 -38.07
CA HIS A 30 25.50 -10.76 -38.06
C HIS A 30 26.89 -11.11 -37.48
N ASP A 31 26.99 -12.15 -36.65
CA ASP A 31 28.27 -12.65 -36.13
C ASP A 31 29.05 -13.52 -37.13
N GLY A 32 28.51 -13.70 -38.35
CA GLY A 32 29.08 -14.52 -39.41
C GLY A 32 28.70 -15.99 -39.32
N ALA A 33 28.08 -16.45 -38.23
CA ALA A 33 27.61 -17.82 -38.12
C ALA A 33 26.48 -18.08 -39.13
N THR A 34 26.47 -19.27 -39.70
CA THR A 34 25.43 -19.70 -40.62
C THR A 34 24.59 -20.75 -39.92
N VAL A 35 23.28 -20.53 -39.87
CA VAL A 35 22.32 -21.44 -39.22
C VAL A 35 21.22 -21.82 -40.19
N ARG A 36 20.65 -22.99 -39.99
CA ARG A 36 19.45 -23.43 -40.71
C ARG A 36 18.24 -22.99 -39.89
N ALA A 37 17.38 -22.18 -40.48
CA ALA A 37 16.15 -21.69 -39.87
C ALA A 37 14.95 -22.24 -40.62
N SER A 38 13.88 -22.61 -39.90
CA SER A 38 12.60 -22.87 -40.53
C SER A 38 11.99 -21.56 -41.02
N VAL A 39 11.39 -21.57 -42.20
CA VAL A 39 10.78 -20.42 -42.86
C VAL A 39 9.41 -20.76 -43.40
N ASP A 40 8.55 -19.75 -43.51
CA ASP A 40 7.35 -19.86 -44.33
C ASP A 40 7.76 -19.81 -45.82
N VAL A 41 7.40 -20.85 -46.57
CA VAL A 41 8.13 -21.33 -47.77
C VAL A 41 8.06 -20.36 -48.95
N ASP A 42 7.13 -19.41 -48.94
CA ASP A 42 6.93 -18.48 -50.07
C ASP A 42 7.36 -17.03 -49.76
N ALA A 43 7.89 -16.79 -48.56
CA ALA A 43 8.05 -15.44 -48.05
C ALA A 43 9.49 -14.90 -48.12
N HIS A 44 10.46 -15.71 -48.57
CA HIS A 44 11.88 -15.35 -48.49
C HIS A 44 12.65 -15.45 -49.80
N ARG A 45 13.57 -14.51 -50.02
CA ARG A 45 14.55 -14.56 -51.12
C ARG A 45 15.98 -14.53 -50.60
N ALA A 46 16.89 -15.20 -51.31
CA ALA A 46 18.32 -15.04 -51.04
C ALA A 46 18.73 -13.56 -51.14
N GLY A 47 19.48 -13.08 -50.16
CA GLY A 47 19.86 -11.68 -49.97
C GLY A 47 18.92 -10.88 -49.05
N GLU A 48 17.77 -11.42 -48.66
CA GLU A 48 16.82 -10.74 -47.78
C GLU A 48 17.32 -10.68 -46.34
N THR A 49 17.15 -9.53 -45.68
CA THR A 49 17.44 -9.39 -44.25
C THR A 49 16.22 -9.82 -43.45
N VAL A 50 16.41 -10.82 -42.60
CA VAL A 50 15.37 -11.42 -41.76
C VAL A 50 15.75 -11.28 -40.29
N VAL A 51 14.75 -11.34 -39.42
CA VAL A 51 14.97 -11.56 -37.99
C VAL A 51 14.86 -13.05 -37.74
N VAL A 52 15.86 -13.63 -37.09
CA VAL A 52 15.82 -15.03 -36.67
C VAL A 52 15.75 -15.14 -35.16
N ALA A 53 14.86 -16.03 -34.69
CA ALA A 53 14.70 -16.33 -33.28
C ALA A 53 15.05 -17.80 -33.03
N ARG A 54 15.63 -18.10 -31.86
CA ARG A 54 15.92 -19.46 -31.41
C ARG A 54 15.05 -19.85 -30.22
N ASP A 55 14.32 -20.95 -30.35
CA ASP A 55 13.60 -21.59 -29.24
C ASP A 55 14.17 -22.99 -28.93
N ALA A 56 13.41 -23.81 -28.19
CA ALA A 56 13.79 -25.19 -27.86
C ALA A 56 13.80 -26.14 -29.08
N GLY A 57 13.03 -25.84 -30.12
CA GLY A 57 12.88 -26.60 -31.36
C GLY A 57 13.81 -26.19 -32.50
N GLY A 58 14.44 -25.01 -32.44
CA GLY A 58 15.45 -24.60 -33.43
C GLY A 58 15.48 -23.11 -33.73
N TRP A 59 15.98 -22.76 -34.91
CA TRP A 59 15.95 -21.39 -35.43
C TRP A 59 14.75 -21.22 -36.37
N PHE A 60 14.11 -20.06 -36.35
CA PHE A 60 13.03 -19.67 -37.27
C PHE A 60 13.36 -18.31 -37.85
N ALA A 61 13.18 -18.14 -39.15
CA ALA A 61 13.40 -16.88 -39.85
C ALA A 61 12.06 -16.20 -40.13
N LEU A 62 11.96 -14.93 -39.75
CA LEU A 62 10.79 -14.09 -39.92
C LEU A 62 11.04 -13.19 -41.15
N SER A 63 10.28 -13.44 -42.21
CA SER A 63 10.38 -12.82 -43.56
C SER A 63 9.82 -11.43 -43.59
N SER A 64 8.72 -11.25 -42.89
CA SER A 64 8.00 -10.02 -42.95
C SER A 64 8.42 -9.15 -41.77
N PRO A 65 8.59 -7.83 -41.96
CA PRO A 65 8.52 -6.93 -40.82
C PRO A 65 7.17 -7.09 -40.11
N THR A 66 6.17 -7.68 -40.77
CA THR A 66 4.80 -7.91 -40.28
C THR A 66 4.54 -9.37 -39.91
N VAL A 67 4.47 -9.68 -38.62
CA VAL A 67 3.89 -10.92 -38.11
C VAL A 67 2.36 -10.81 -38.19
N ARG A 68 1.65 -11.81 -38.72
CA ARG A 68 0.17 -11.85 -38.71
C ARG A 68 -0.33 -13.00 -37.86
N ALA A 69 -1.35 -12.74 -37.04
CA ALA A 69 -2.05 -13.78 -36.30
C ALA A 69 -3.26 -14.30 -37.08
N ARG A 70 -3.85 -15.41 -36.61
CA ARG A 70 -5.00 -16.07 -37.26
C ARG A 70 -6.27 -15.23 -37.25
N ASP A 71 -6.38 -14.32 -36.29
CA ASP A 71 -7.51 -13.39 -36.16
C ASP A 71 -7.41 -12.18 -37.10
N GLY A 72 -6.35 -12.09 -37.92
CA GLY A 72 -6.10 -10.99 -38.83
C GLY A 72 -5.29 -9.84 -38.22
N SER A 73 -5.02 -9.86 -36.91
CA SER A 73 -4.13 -8.89 -36.29
C SER A 73 -2.70 -9.03 -36.82
N SER A 74 -1.94 -7.94 -36.75
CA SER A 74 -0.60 -7.90 -37.28
C SER A 74 0.35 -7.04 -36.46
N ALA A 75 1.62 -7.42 -36.36
CA ALA A 75 2.66 -6.67 -35.68
C ALA A 75 3.76 -6.32 -36.67
N ARG A 76 3.99 -5.02 -36.93
CA ARG A 76 4.97 -4.52 -37.89
C ARG A 76 5.91 -3.46 -37.32
N LEU A 77 7.16 -3.45 -37.79
CA LEU A 77 8.02 -2.28 -37.67
C LEU A 77 7.67 -1.22 -38.75
N GLU A 78 7.18 -0.05 -38.33
CA GLU A 78 6.86 1.12 -39.17
C GLU A 78 7.85 2.25 -38.84
N GLY A 79 8.87 2.44 -39.67
CA GLY A 79 10.01 3.31 -39.32
C GLY A 79 10.79 2.73 -38.14
N ASP A 80 10.90 3.50 -37.05
CA ASP A 80 11.49 3.06 -35.79
C ASP A 80 10.46 2.57 -34.76
N ALA A 81 9.17 2.54 -35.13
CA ALA A 81 8.07 2.15 -34.26
C ALA A 81 7.68 0.68 -34.43
N LEU A 82 7.46 -0.05 -33.34
CA LEU A 82 6.79 -1.35 -33.36
C LEU A 82 5.29 -1.13 -33.19
N VAL A 83 4.49 -1.48 -34.20
CA VAL A 83 3.05 -1.27 -34.23
C VAL A 83 2.31 -2.60 -34.37
N VAL A 84 1.46 -2.91 -33.41
CA VAL A 84 0.46 -3.97 -33.50
C VAL A 84 -0.87 -3.37 -33.93
N ARG A 85 -1.49 -3.92 -34.96
CA ARG A 85 -2.78 -3.52 -35.53
C ARG A 85 -3.78 -4.67 -35.44
N ASP A 86 -5.06 -4.35 -35.32
CA ASP A 86 -6.16 -5.31 -35.45
C ASP A 86 -6.38 -5.74 -36.91
N ALA A 87 -7.41 -6.57 -37.14
CA ALA A 87 -7.78 -7.05 -38.48
C ALA A 87 -8.28 -5.91 -39.41
N GLU A 88 -8.80 -4.82 -38.85
CA GLU A 88 -9.23 -3.62 -39.57
C GLU A 88 -8.08 -2.64 -39.83
N GLY A 89 -6.87 -2.93 -39.32
CA GLY A 89 -5.69 -2.09 -39.47
C GLY A 89 -5.58 -0.94 -38.45
N ARG A 90 -6.44 -0.88 -37.43
CA ARG A 90 -6.35 0.11 -36.35
C ARG A 90 -5.22 -0.27 -35.38
N PRO A 91 -4.43 0.70 -34.89
CA PRO A 91 -3.35 0.40 -33.95
C PRO A 91 -3.93 -0.05 -32.59
N LEU A 92 -3.45 -1.19 -32.10
CA LEU A 92 -3.73 -1.73 -30.77
C LEU A 92 -2.59 -1.45 -29.79
N VAL A 93 -1.34 -1.59 -30.25
CA VAL A 93 -0.15 -1.33 -29.44
C VAL A 93 0.88 -0.62 -30.31
N ALA A 94 1.49 0.43 -29.81
CA ALA A 94 2.59 1.12 -30.49
C ALA A 94 3.73 1.36 -29.50
N TYR A 95 4.95 1.02 -29.89
CA TYR A 95 6.17 1.39 -29.17
C TYR A 95 7.07 2.24 -30.06
N ALA A 96 7.26 3.51 -29.69
CA ALA A 96 8.06 4.49 -30.41
C ALA A 96 8.68 5.48 -29.42
N ASP A 97 9.92 5.93 -29.67
CA ASP A 97 10.59 6.96 -28.87
C ASP A 97 10.62 6.68 -27.35
N GLY A 98 10.69 5.39 -26.98
CA GLY A 98 10.67 4.95 -25.58
C GLY A 98 9.30 4.91 -24.93
N GLN A 99 8.24 5.27 -25.66
CA GLN A 99 6.86 5.28 -25.18
C GLN A 99 6.10 4.05 -25.70
N LEU A 100 5.40 3.36 -24.80
CA LEU A 100 4.43 2.33 -25.14
C LEU A 100 3.02 2.90 -25.02
N VAL A 101 2.23 2.81 -26.09
CA VAL A 101 0.82 3.20 -26.14
C VAL A 101 -0.02 1.97 -26.43
N VAL A 102 -1.04 1.74 -25.62
CA VAL A 102 -2.02 0.66 -25.83
C VAL A 102 -3.37 1.32 -26.09
N HIS A 103 -3.93 1.05 -27.26
CA HIS A 103 -5.26 1.48 -27.67
C HIS A 103 -6.16 0.25 -27.72
N THR A 104 -7.29 0.32 -27.02
CA THR A 104 -8.33 -0.70 -27.08
C THR A 104 -9.68 -0.03 -27.18
N SER A 105 -10.55 -0.57 -28.02
CA SER A 105 -11.97 -0.19 -28.07
C SER A 105 -12.81 -0.99 -27.06
N GLY A 106 -12.26 -2.05 -26.48
CA GLY A 106 -12.87 -2.87 -25.44
C GLY A 106 -12.02 -2.92 -24.18
N ASP A 107 -12.17 -3.97 -23.38
CA ASP A 107 -11.49 -4.08 -22.10
C ASP A 107 -9.99 -4.40 -22.26
N LEU A 108 -9.16 -3.73 -21.46
CA LEU A 108 -7.76 -4.11 -21.25
C LEU A 108 -7.65 -4.94 -19.98
N ALA A 109 -7.38 -6.24 -20.12
CA ALA A 109 -7.12 -7.14 -19.01
C ALA A 109 -5.62 -7.42 -18.86
N LEU A 110 -5.04 -7.04 -17.70
CA LEU A 110 -3.68 -7.41 -17.32
C LEU A 110 -3.72 -8.48 -16.24
N SER A 111 -3.27 -9.69 -16.55
CA SER A 111 -3.27 -10.83 -15.63
C SER A 111 -1.91 -11.50 -15.59
N ALA A 112 -1.48 -11.92 -14.41
CA ALA A 112 -0.30 -12.78 -14.24
C ALA A 112 -0.63 -13.89 -13.24
N GLY A 113 -0.06 -15.08 -13.44
CA GLY A 113 -0.11 -16.14 -12.42
C GLY A 113 0.69 -15.79 -11.14
N GLY A 114 1.51 -14.72 -11.20
CA GLY A 114 2.24 -14.17 -10.07
C GLY A 114 1.89 -12.70 -9.84
N ARG A 115 2.92 -11.83 -9.81
CA ARG A 115 2.78 -10.40 -9.52
C ARG A 115 2.79 -9.56 -10.80
N VAL A 116 1.83 -8.65 -10.92
CA VAL A 116 1.90 -7.50 -11.83
C VAL A 116 2.45 -6.31 -11.04
N SER A 117 3.53 -5.67 -11.52
CA SER A 117 4.09 -4.47 -10.88
C SER A 117 4.18 -3.33 -11.89
N ILE A 118 3.56 -2.20 -11.58
CA ILE A 118 3.65 -0.96 -12.35
C ILE A 118 4.56 0.00 -11.59
N ARG A 119 5.60 0.49 -12.25
CA ARG A 119 6.57 1.45 -11.69
C ARG A 119 6.81 2.54 -12.71
N GLY A 120 6.70 3.80 -12.28
CA GLY A 120 7.13 4.96 -13.05
C GLY A 120 8.34 5.60 -12.39
N GLY A 121 9.21 6.21 -13.20
CA GLY A 121 10.34 7.00 -12.68
C GLY A 121 9.85 8.22 -11.88
N ASP A 122 8.85 8.92 -12.44
CA ASP A 122 8.29 10.13 -11.84
C ASP A 122 6.94 9.88 -11.15
N GLY A 123 6.20 8.84 -11.55
CA GLY A 123 4.92 8.48 -10.96
C GLY A 123 4.08 7.53 -11.82
N VAL A 124 2.93 7.15 -11.28
CA VAL A 124 1.89 6.38 -11.99
C VAL A 124 0.60 7.16 -11.85
N GLN A 125 0.01 7.56 -12.98
CA GLN A 125 -1.27 8.26 -13.02
C GLN A 125 -2.35 7.33 -13.56
N LEU A 126 -3.47 7.24 -12.84
CA LEU A 126 -4.68 6.54 -13.26
C LEU A 126 -5.79 7.57 -13.38
N ALA A 127 -6.37 7.72 -14.56
CA ALA A 127 -7.48 8.64 -14.82
C ALA A 127 -8.62 7.87 -15.47
N CYS A 128 -9.83 8.06 -14.96
CA CYS A 128 -11.04 7.41 -15.44
C CYS A 128 -12.15 8.47 -15.58
N GLU A 129 -12.72 8.65 -16.76
CA GLU A 129 -13.77 9.66 -17.00
C GLU A 129 -15.15 9.24 -16.47
N GLY A 130 -15.40 7.93 -16.33
CA GLY A 130 -16.71 7.42 -15.94
C GLY A 130 -16.67 6.15 -15.08
N SER A 131 -15.58 5.89 -14.35
CA SER A 131 -15.37 4.57 -13.74
C SER A 131 -14.74 4.62 -12.35
N ALA A 132 -15.08 3.60 -11.55
CA ALA A 132 -14.54 3.33 -10.24
C ALA A 132 -13.19 2.62 -10.34
N VAL A 133 -12.30 2.88 -9.38
CA VAL A 133 -11.12 2.07 -9.11
C VAL A 133 -11.49 1.09 -8.00
N THR A 134 -11.62 -0.19 -8.34
CA THR A 134 -11.86 -1.25 -7.35
C THR A 134 -10.55 -1.94 -7.01
N LEU A 135 -10.22 -2.00 -5.73
CA LEU A 135 -9.06 -2.72 -5.22
C LEU A 135 -9.54 -4.06 -4.62
N GLY A 136 -8.69 -5.08 -4.70
CA GLY A 136 -9.01 -6.42 -4.21
C GLY A 136 -9.29 -6.48 -2.70
N PRO A 137 -9.87 -7.59 -2.21
CA PRO A 137 -10.42 -7.66 -0.85
C PRO A 137 -9.38 -7.82 0.26
N GLU A 138 -8.15 -8.24 -0.06
CA GLU A 138 -7.19 -8.67 0.97
C GLU A 138 -6.53 -7.49 1.70
N LEU A 139 -5.79 -6.66 0.95
CA LEU A 139 -5.01 -5.58 1.54
C LEU A 139 -4.76 -4.48 0.52
N VAL A 140 -5.07 -3.26 0.93
CA VAL A 140 -4.59 -2.05 0.28
C VAL A 140 -3.61 -1.39 1.23
N HIS A 141 -2.33 -1.32 0.82
CA HIS A 141 -1.29 -0.63 1.59
C HIS A 141 -0.81 0.59 0.81
N VAL A 142 -0.99 1.77 1.41
CA VAL A 142 -0.55 3.05 0.85
C VAL A 142 0.53 3.59 1.78
N GLN A 143 1.77 3.66 1.28
CA GLN A 143 2.89 4.27 1.98
C GLN A 143 3.34 5.50 1.21
N THR A 144 3.04 6.67 1.75
CA THR A 144 3.35 7.96 1.11
C THR A 144 3.63 9.02 2.19
N PRO A 145 4.51 10.01 1.93
CA PRO A 145 4.66 11.17 2.80
C PRO A 145 3.40 12.05 2.88
N SER A 146 2.62 12.11 1.80
CA SER A 146 1.36 12.87 1.73
C SER A 146 0.28 12.06 1.00
N LEU A 147 -0.92 12.06 1.57
CA LEU A 147 -2.12 11.46 0.97
C LEU A 147 -3.22 12.51 0.97
N GLU A 148 -3.63 12.92 -0.22
CA GLU A 148 -4.77 13.82 -0.44
C GLU A 148 -5.89 13.02 -1.11
N ALA A 149 -7.10 13.20 -0.60
CA ALA A 149 -8.30 12.55 -1.12
C ALA A 149 -9.42 13.59 -1.17
N GLU A 150 -9.86 13.92 -2.38
CA GLU A 150 -10.94 14.87 -2.62
C GLU A 150 -12.13 14.14 -3.24
N GLY A 151 -13.34 14.47 -2.79
CA GLY A 151 -14.56 13.91 -3.33
C GLY A 151 -15.79 14.47 -2.64
N GLU A 152 -16.92 14.44 -3.33
CA GLU A 152 -18.19 14.93 -2.80
C GLU A 152 -18.71 14.06 -1.64
N ARG A 153 -18.42 12.75 -1.68
CA ARG A 153 -18.84 11.78 -0.67
C ARG A 153 -17.80 10.70 -0.46
N ALA A 154 -17.34 10.56 0.78
CA ALA A 154 -16.56 9.43 1.25
C ALA A 154 -17.39 8.60 2.25
N THR A 155 -17.39 7.28 2.11
CA THR A 155 -17.99 6.35 3.09
C THR A 155 -16.96 5.31 3.48
N LEU A 156 -16.58 5.29 4.75
CA LEU A 156 -15.71 4.28 5.32
C LEU A 156 -16.55 3.30 6.14
N ARG A 157 -16.55 2.03 5.75
CA ARG A 157 -17.12 0.94 6.55
C ARG A 157 -15.98 0.05 6.99
N THR A 158 -15.77 -0.04 8.30
CA THR A 158 -14.75 -0.90 8.89
C THR A 158 -15.24 -1.39 10.23
N GLU A 159 -14.85 -2.61 10.59
CA GLU A 159 -15.05 -3.15 11.94
C GLU A 159 -14.12 -2.48 12.95
N GLN A 160 -12.90 -2.11 12.51
CA GLN A 160 -11.89 -1.48 13.35
C GLN A 160 -11.13 -0.40 12.57
N ALA A 161 -11.00 0.77 13.16
CA ALA A 161 -10.15 1.85 12.66
C ALA A 161 -9.18 2.26 13.76
N ARG A 162 -7.88 2.30 13.43
CA ARG A 162 -6.87 2.93 14.29
C ARG A 162 -6.28 4.11 13.55
N LEU A 163 -6.60 5.31 14.01
CA LEU A 163 -5.99 6.55 13.54
C LEU A 163 -4.96 7.00 14.57
N THR A 164 -3.73 7.23 14.13
CA THR A 164 -2.70 7.87 14.95
C THR A 164 -2.28 9.15 14.22
N ALA A 165 -2.67 10.29 14.77
CA ALA A 165 -2.42 11.59 14.19
C ALA A 165 -1.98 12.57 15.29
N ARG A 166 -1.16 13.55 14.93
CA ARG A 166 -0.80 14.65 15.86
C ARG A 166 -1.94 15.65 16.02
N ALA A 167 -2.68 15.90 14.94
CA ALA A 167 -3.83 16.78 14.90
C ALA A 167 -4.86 16.23 13.90
N VAL A 168 -6.13 16.47 14.18
CA VAL A 168 -7.26 16.20 13.28
C VAL A 168 -8.08 17.47 13.24
N GLU A 169 -8.09 18.15 12.10
CA GLU A 169 -8.92 19.32 11.86
C GLU A 169 -10.12 18.89 11.02
N SER A 170 -11.32 19.29 11.45
CA SER A 170 -12.54 18.93 10.74
C SER A 170 -13.53 20.08 10.77
N SER A 171 -14.02 20.44 9.59
CA SER A 171 -15.08 21.44 9.42
C SER A 171 -16.39 20.70 9.16
N ILE A 172 -17.11 20.32 10.23
CA ILE A 172 -18.31 19.50 10.13
C ILE A 172 -19.56 20.33 10.41
N GLY A 173 -20.53 20.35 9.48
CA GLY A 173 -21.82 21.01 9.68
C GLY A 173 -22.81 20.24 10.58
N ARG A 174 -22.66 18.91 10.70
CA ARG A 174 -23.47 18.06 11.60
C ARG A 174 -22.78 16.72 11.87
N LEU A 175 -22.25 16.53 13.08
CA LEU A 175 -21.85 15.22 13.60
C LEU A 175 -23.07 14.60 14.30
N VAL A 176 -23.72 13.61 13.69
CA VAL A 176 -24.60 12.70 14.44
C VAL A 176 -23.73 11.54 14.88
N GLN A 177 -23.04 11.75 16.00
CA GLN A 177 -22.16 10.76 16.58
C GLN A 177 -22.96 10.01 17.65
N THR A 178 -23.43 8.80 17.36
CA THR A 178 -23.93 7.88 18.38
C THR A 178 -22.71 7.34 19.12
N VAL A 179 -22.26 8.08 20.12
CA VAL A 179 -21.04 7.78 20.89
C VAL A 179 -21.44 7.05 22.15
N GLU A 180 -21.33 5.73 22.16
CA GLU A 180 -21.39 4.93 23.41
C GLU A 180 -20.04 4.87 24.15
N VAL A 181 -18.94 5.40 23.58
CA VAL A 181 -17.58 5.08 24.07
C VAL A 181 -16.73 6.26 24.54
N VAL A 182 -17.05 7.52 24.21
CA VAL A 182 -16.36 8.69 24.83
C VAL A 182 -16.72 8.82 26.32
N GLU A 183 -17.82 8.18 26.76
CA GLU A 183 -18.24 8.17 28.16
C GLU A 183 -17.26 7.43 29.08
N LEU A 184 -16.52 6.43 28.58
CA LEU A 184 -15.66 5.58 29.42
C LEU A 184 -14.31 6.21 29.81
N GLU A 185 -13.73 7.07 28.97
CA GLU A 185 -12.49 7.78 29.35
C GLU A 185 -12.79 9.01 30.21
N ALA A 186 -13.88 9.73 29.91
CA ALA A 186 -14.35 10.85 30.73
C ALA A 186 -14.72 10.39 32.14
N GLN A 187 -15.44 9.27 32.29
CA GLN A 187 -15.72 8.69 33.61
C GLN A 187 -14.44 8.29 34.36
N ARG A 188 -13.43 7.72 33.70
CA ARG A 188 -12.16 7.39 34.39
C ARG A 188 -11.41 8.62 34.87
N VAL A 189 -11.43 9.72 34.12
CA VAL A 189 -10.82 10.98 34.53
C VAL A 189 -11.58 11.60 35.72
N VAL A 190 -12.92 11.62 35.66
CA VAL A 190 -13.77 12.12 36.75
C VAL A 190 -13.65 11.26 38.01
N GLU A 191 -13.62 9.94 37.88
CA GLU A 191 -13.44 9.02 39.01
C GLU A 191 -12.05 9.15 39.63
N ARG A 192 -11.01 9.41 38.82
CA ARG A 192 -9.66 9.71 39.34
C ARG A 192 -9.62 11.05 40.10
N MET A 193 -10.31 12.07 39.61
CA MET A 193 -10.42 13.36 40.30
C MET A 193 -11.23 13.27 41.60
N ARG A 194 -12.34 12.52 41.61
CA ARG A 194 -13.13 12.24 42.83
C ARG A 194 -12.34 11.47 43.88
N ARG A 195 -11.52 10.51 43.44
CA ARG A 195 -10.63 9.75 44.33
C ARG A 195 -9.57 10.65 44.98
N VAL A 196 -8.96 11.56 44.21
CA VAL A 196 -8.01 12.56 44.74
C VAL A 196 -8.70 13.55 45.68
N TYR A 197 -9.92 13.98 45.40
CA TYR A 197 -10.68 14.86 46.29
C TYR A 197 -11.06 14.18 47.62
N ARG A 198 -11.49 12.91 47.58
CA ARG A 198 -11.87 12.14 48.77
C ARG A 198 -10.64 11.76 49.63
N GLU A 199 -9.50 11.53 49.00
CA GLU A 199 -8.24 11.21 49.70
C GLU A 199 -7.66 12.42 50.46
N VAL A 200 -7.93 13.65 50.01
CA VAL A 200 -7.61 14.88 50.76
C VAL A 200 -8.61 15.13 51.90
N GLU A 201 -9.84 14.61 51.80
CA GLU A 201 -10.90 14.77 52.80
C GLU A 201 -10.78 13.78 53.98
N GLU A 202 -10.12 12.62 53.81
CA GLU A 202 -10.09 11.55 54.82
C GLU A 202 -8.72 11.25 55.45
N LEU A 203 -7.64 11.97 55.15
CA LEU A 203 -6.31 11.68 55.74
C LEU A 203 -5.53 12.93 56.18
N SER A 204 -5.81 13.43 57.38
CA SER A 204 -4.86 14.25 58.15
C SER A 204 -4.20 13.41 59.25
N HIS A 205 -3.19 12.62 58.90
CA HIS A 205 -2.29 12.04 59.91
C HIS A 205 -1.23 13.08 60.30
N LEU A 206 -1.42 13.75 61.44
CA LEU A 206 -0.41 14.64 62.03
C LEU A 206 0.63 13.82 62.79
N ARG A 207 1.81 13.60 62.20
CA ARG A 207 3.02 13.17 62.93
C ARG A 207 3.82 14.40 63.33
N ALA A 208 3.51 14.94 64.51
CA ALA A 208 4.26 16.04 65.11
C ALA A 208 4.80 15.60 66.47
N GLY A 209 6.07 15.90 66.78
CA GLY A 209 6.72 15.43 68.01
C GLY A 209 6.08 15.97 69.30
N ARG A 210 5.72 17.27 69.32
CA ARG A 210 4.96 17.86 70.43
C ARG A 210 3.81 18.69 69.87
N ILE A 211 2.59 18.31 70.23
CA ILE A 211 1.39 19.09 69.95
C ILE A 211 0.96 19.77 71.25
N ARG A 212 0.81 21.10 71.23
CA ARG A 212 0.25 21.88 72.34
C ARG A 212 -0.97 22.63 71.82
N GLN A 213 -2.15 22.30 72.33
CA GLN A 213 -3.38 23.05 72.09
C GLN A 213 -3.67 23.92 73.31
N ILE A 214 -3.98 25.20 73.09
CA ILE A 214 -4.38 26.15 74.13
C ILE A 214 -5.69 26.76 73.63
N ALA A 215 -6.73 26.70 74.46
CA ALA A 215 -8.02 27.32 74.17
C ALA A 215 -8.40 28.21 75.37
N ASP A 216 -8.81 29.44 75.10
CA ASP A 216 -9.23 30.39 76.14
C ASP A 216 -10.67 30.16 76.61
N GLY A 217 -11.42 29.30 75.90
CA GLY A 217 -12.82 28.95 76.19
C GLY A 217 -13.04 27.44 76.30
N ALA A 218 -14.15 26.94 75.75
CA ALA A 218 -14.47 25.51 75.78
C ALA A 218 -13.84 24.75 74.60
N MET A 219 -13.28 23.57 74.87
CA MET A 219 -12.85 22.61 73.85
C MET A 219 -13.87 21.47 73.79
N HIS A 220 -14.51 21.31 72.62
CA HIS A 220 -15.44 20.21 72.37
C HIS A 220 -14.81 19.23 71.36
N LEU A 221 -14.65 17.97 71.75
CA LEU A 221 -14.20 16.90 70.86
C LEU A 221 -15.36 15.92 70.63
N LEU A 222 -15.86 15.89 69.39
CA LEU A 222 -16.89 14.96 68.95
C LEU A 222 -16.22 13.87 68.11
N SER A 223 -16.33 12.63 68.56
CA SER A 223 -15.87 11.46 67.80
C SER A 223 -16.75 10.27 68.15
N GLY A 224 -16.97 9.38 67.18
CA GLY A 224 -17.65 8.10 67.44
C GLY A 224 -16.86 7.20 68.40
N ARG A 225 -15.53 7.35 68.45
CA ARG A 225 -14.66 6.69 69.43
C ARG A 225 -13.40 7.51 69.65
N VAL A 226 -13.03 7.74 70.91
CA VAL A 226 -11.76 8.36 71.27
C VAL A 226 -10.90 7.31 71.97
N VAL A 227 -9.67 7.13 71.49
CA VAL A 227 -8.67 6.29 72.14
C VAL A 227 -7.45 7.17 72.40
N MET A 228 -7.18 7.44 73.67
CA MET A 228 -5.99 8.16 74.12
C MET A 228 -5.02 7.15 74.71
N ARG A 229 -3.82 7.03 74.13
CA ARG A 229 -2.76 6.17 74.62
C ARG A 229 -1.53 7.03 74.89
N ALA A 230 -0.91 6.84 76.05
CA ALA A 230 0.38 7.42 76.39
C ALA A 230 1.33 6.28 76.80
N GLU A 231 2.62 6.47 76.54
CA GLU A 231 3.65 5.53 76.97
C GLU A 231 3.92 5.65 78.48
N GLU A 232 3.80 6.86 79.03
CA GLU A 232 4.00 7.15 80.45
C GLU A 232 2.68 7.54 81.11
N ASP A 233 2.36 8.83 81.16
CA ASP A 233 1.23 9.35 81.95
C ASP A 233 0.18 10.10 81.12
N VAL A 234 -1.08 9.93 81.51
CA VAL A 234 -2.20 10.78 81.07
C VAL A 234 -2.74 11.53 82.29
N ALA A 235 -2.57 12.85 82.31
CA ALA A 235 -3.09 13.72 83.35
C ALA A 235 -4.27 14.54 82.81
N ILE A 236 -5.47 14.30 83.34
CA ILE A 236 -6.67 15.10 83.07
C ILE A 236 -6.97 15.91 84.33
N LYS A 237 -7.03 17.24 84.19
CA LYS A 237 -7.38 18.16 85.28
C LYS A 237 -8.59 18.99 84.87
N GLY A 238 -9.60 19.01 85.74
CA GLY A 238 -10.78 19.83 85.57
C GLY A 238 -11.48 20.00 86.91
N GLU A 239 -12.27 21.07 87.04
CA GLU A 239 -13.04 21.33 88.26
C GLU A 239 -14.13 20.26 88.51
N LYS A 240 -14.70 19.71 87.43
CA LYS A 240 -15.65 18.59 87.45
C LYS A 240 -15.36 17.66 86.27
N ILE A 241 -15.28 16.35 86.54
CA ILE A 241 -15.09 15.33 85.51
C ILE A 241 -16.27 14.37 85.61
N HIS A 242 -17.08 14.31 84.55
CA HIS A 242 -18.17 13.37 84.41
C HIS A 242 -17.77 12.29 83.41
N LEU A 243 -17.63 11.06 83.88
CA LEU A 243 -17.42 9.87 83.06
C LEU A 243 -18.71 9.04 83.17
N ALA A 244 -19.31 8.74 82.02
CA ALA A 244 -20.52 7.93 81.92
C ALA A 244 -20.20 6.63 81.18
#